data_AF-A0A811NKQ0-F1
#
_entry.id   AF-A0A811NKQ0-F1
#
_cell.length_a   1.000
_cell.length_b   1.000
_cell.length_c   1.000
_cell.angle_alpha   90.00
_cell.angle_beta   90.00
_cell.angle_gamma   90.00
#
_symmetry.space_group_name_H-M   'P 1'
#
loop_
_entity.id
_entity.type
_entity.pdbx_description
1 polymer ?
#
loop_
_entity_poly.entity_id
_entity_poly.type
_entity_poly.pdbx_seq_one_letter_code
_entity_poly.pdbx_strand_id
1 'polypeptide(L)' 'MDLDPEGIFRDDSDEDEDTVQLKQMTAAELKSYLTAHDLPVSGKKEVLVSRILTHLGK' A
#
# COMPACT_ATOMS: atom_id res chain seq x y z
N MET A 1 34.93 -6.53 25.33
CA MET A 1 34.42 -6.36 23.95
C MET A 1 33.15 -7.16 23.93
N ASP A 2 32.04 -6.49 24.21
CA ASP A 2 30.73 -7.13 24.29
C ASP A 2 30.38 -7.73 22.92
N LEU A 3 30.07 -9.02 22.96
CA LEU A 3 29.53 -9.78 21.85
C LEU A 3 28.04 -9.46 21.78
N ASP A 4 27.59 -8.73 20.76
CA ASP A 4 26.23 -8.87 20.24
C ASP A 4 26.27 -8.80 18.70
N PRO A 5 26.45 -9.96 18.03
CA PRO A 5 26.41 -10.10 16.57
C PRO A 5 24.99 -10.15 15.96
N GLU A 6 23.93 -9.89 16.73
CA GLU A 6 22.55 -9.89 16.25
C GLU A 6 22.07 -8.46 15.96
N GLY A 7 22.66 -7.84 14.95
CA GLY A 7 22.02 -6.74 14.24
C GLY A 7 20.80 -7.30 13.50
N ILE A 8 19.68 -7.44 14.21
CA ILE A 8 18.39 -7.81 13.63
C ILE A 8 18.11 -6.85 12.48
N PHE A 9 18.14 -7.42 11.28
CA PHE A 9 17.52 -6.96 10.03
C PHE A 9 16.46 -5.88 10.26
N ARG A 10 16.75 -4.62 9.91
CA ARG A 10 15.70 -3.62 9.81
C ARG A 10 16.16 -2.46 8.94
N ASP A 11 15.78 -2.46 7.66
CA ASP A 11 15.38 -1.22 6.99
C ASP A 11 14.60 -1.39 5.66
N ASP A 12 14.51 -2.58 5.05
CA ASP A 12 13.65 -2.77 3.85
C ASP A 12 12.28 -3.42 4.16
N SER A 13 11.72 -3.25 5.36
CA SER A 13 10.40 -3.85 5.70
C SER A 13 9.21 -2.93 5.50
N ASP A 14 9.42 -1.65 5.21
CA ASP A 14 8.32 -0.69 5.01
C ASP A 14 7.98 -0.44 3.52
N GLU A 15 8.58 -1.18 2.58
CA GLU A 15 8.37 -0.91 1.15
C GLU A 15 7.07 -1.49 0.57
N ASP A 16 6.25 -2.27 1.29
CA ASP A 16 5.05 -2.89 0.69
C ASP A 16 3.80 -3.01 1.57
N GLU A 17 3.78 -2.52 2.81
CA GLU A 17 2.58 -2.65 3.65
C GLU A 17 1.36 -1.96 3.03
N ASP A 18 1.55 -0.78 2.45
CA ASP A 18 0.48 -0.07 1.73
C ASP A 18 -0.08 -0.90 0.56
N THR A 19 0.79 -1.59 -0.19
CA THR A 19 0.39 -2.32 -1.41
C THR A 19 -0.37 -3.60 -1.07
N VAL A 20 0.11 -4.31 -0.05
CA VAL A 20 -0.53 -5.51 0.49
C VAL A 20 -1.87 -5.16 1.11
N GLN A 21 -1.92 -4.09 1.91
CA GLN A 21 -3.14 -3.65 2.56
C GLN A 21 -4.18 -3.18 1.54
N LEU A 22 -3.80 -2.42 0.51
CA LEU A 22 -4.70 -2.00 -0.57
C LEU A 22 -5.31 -3.16 -1.36
N LYS A 23 -4.53 -4.22 -1.63
CA LYS A 23 -5.09 -5.43 -2.27
C LYS A 23 -6.08 -6.18 -1.36
N GLN A 24 -5.85 -6.15 -0.05
CA GLN A 24 -6.74 -6.74 0.94
C GLN A 24 -7.98 -5.89 1.22
N MET A 25 -7.90 -4.56 1.05
CA MET A 25 -9.02 -3.64 1.20
C MET A 25 -10.18 -3.98 0.27
N THR A 26 -11.39 -3.69 0.70
CA THR A 26 -12.61 -3.95 -0.08
C THR A 26 -12.82 -2.87 -1.14
N ALA A 27 -13.62 -3.18 -2.17
CA ALA A 27 -13.94 -2.20 -3.20
C ALA A 27 -14.61 -0.92 -2.64
N ALA A 28 -15.26 -0.99 -1.47
CA ALA A 28 -15.82 0.17 -0.79
C ALA A 28 -14.73 1.11 -0.25
N GLU A 29 -13.71 0.56 0.43
CA GLU A 29 -12.61 1.36 0.98
C GLU A 29 -11.76 1.97 -0.14
N LEU A 30 -11.47 1.20 -1.20
CA LEU A 30 -10.75 1.71 -2.36
C LEU A 30 -11.49 2.88 -3.02
N LYS A 31 -12.83 2.78 -3.12
CA LYS A 31 -13.65 3.89 -3.62
C LYS A 31 -13.61 5.10 -2.70
N SER A 32 -13.67 4.89 -1.39
CA SER A 32 -13.57 5.97 -0.41
C SER A 32 -12.24 6.70 -0.52
N TYR A 33 -11.13 5.96 -0.63
CA TYR A 33 -9.79 6.54 -0.77
C TYR A 33 -9.68 7.36 -2.05
N LEU A 34 -10.07 6.78 -3.19
CA LEU A 34 -10.07 7.49 -4.47
C LEU A 34 -10.96 8.73 -4.43
N THR A 35 -12.13 8.64 -3.80
CA THR A 35 -13.06 9.79 -3.67
C THR A 35 -12.47 10.89 -2.78
N ALA A 36 -11.77 10.53 -1.69
CA ALA A 36 -11.10 11.47 -0.80
C ALA A 36 -9.90 12.16 -1.46
N HIS A 37 -9.26 11.49 -2.42
CA HIS A 37 -8.13 12.00 -3.19
C HIS A 37 -8.54 12.52 -4.59
N ASP A 38 -9.84 12.75 -4.83
CA ASP A 38 -10.39 13.24 -6.11
C ASP A 38 -10.00 12.41 -7.36
N LEU A 39 -9.72 11.12 -7.17
CA LEU A 39 -9.43 10.18 -8.25
C LEU A 39 -10.69 9.44 -8.76
N PRO A 40 -10.72 9.10 -10.05
CA PRO A 40 -11.86 8.41 -10.64
C PRO A 40 -12.02 6.98 -10.11
N VAL A 41 -13.15 6.71 -9.45
CA VAL A 41 -13.61 5.39 -9.00
C VAL A 41 -14.20 4.51 -10.11
N SER A 42 -13.76 4.74 -11.35
CA SER A 42 -14.24 4.06 -12.54
C SER A 42 -13.50 2.74 -12.75
N GLY A 43 -14.25 1.63 -12.76
CA GLY A 43 -13.75 0.32 -13.18
C GLY A 43 -13.91 -0.78 -12.15
N LYS A 44 -13.22 -1.90 -12.39
CA LYS A 44 -13.18 -3.06 -11.49
C LYS A 44 -12.32 -2.77 -10.26
N LYS A 45 -12.44 -3.60 -9.23
CA LYS A 45 -11.62 -3.52 -8.01
C LYS A 45 -10.13 -3.33 -8.31
N GLU A 46 -9.58 -4.10 -9.25
CA GLU A 46 -8.16 -4.03 -9.63
C GLU A 46 -7.76 -2.66 -10.21
N VAL A 47 -8.64 -2.02 -10.98
CA VAL A 47 -8.39 -0.68 -11.52
C VAL A 47 -8.30 0.35 -10.40
N LEU A 48 -9.15 0.20 -9.36
CA LEU A 48 -9.11 1.07 -8.19
C LEU A 48 -7.77 0.88 -7.44
N VAL A 49 -7.37 -0.37 -7.19
CA VAL A 49 -6.09 -0.69 -6.52
C VAL A 49 -4.91 -0.13 -7.30
N SER A 50 -4.79 -0.44 -8.60
CA SER A 50 -3.69 0.07 -9.43
C SER A 50 -3.65 1.59 -9.45
N ARG A 51 -4.80 2.26 -9.50
CA ARG A 51 -4.84 3.72 -9.47
C ARG A 51 -4.32 4.30 -8.16
N ILE A 52 -4.63 3.66 -7.05
CA ILE A 52 -4.10 4.07 -5.75
C ILE A 52 -2.60 3.78 -5.66
N LEU A 53 -2.14 2.59 -6.07
CA LEU A 53 -0.70 2.26 -6.12
C LEU A 53 0.10 3.27 -6.94
N THR A 54 -0.37 3.58 -8.16
CA THR A 54 0.24 4.59 -9.02
C THR A 54 0.23 5.99 -8.38
N HIS A 55 -0.79 6.32 -7.59
CA HIS A 55 -0.84 7.59 -6.85
C HIS A 55 0.18 7.63 -5.69
N LEU A 56 0.38 6.50 -4.99
CA LEU A 56 1.39 6.35 -3.96
C LEU A 56 2.83 6.21 -4.52
N GLY A 57 3.00 6.12 -5.83
CA GLY A 57 4.31 5.93 -6.46
C GLY A 57 4.86 4.50 -6.34
N LYS A 58 3.98 3.52 -6.09
CA LYS A 58 4.27 2.08 -6.04
C LYS A 58 3.96 1.42 -7.39
#